data_AF-A0A1F7UHY3-F1
#
_entry.id   AF-A0A1F7UHY3-F1
#
_cell.length_a   1.000
_cell.length_b   1.000
_cell.length_c   1.000
_cell.angle_alpha   90.00
_cell.angle_beta   90.00
_cell.angle_gamma   90.00
#
_symmetry.space_group_name_H-M   'P 1'
#
loop_
_entity.id
_entity.type
_entity.pdbx_description
1 polymer ?
#
loop_
_entity_poly.entity_id
_entity_poly.type
_entity_poly.pdbx_seq_one_letter_code
_entity_poly.pdbx_strand_id
1 'polypeptide(L)'
;MVRVIQKKSDETDRALGIALIAFSALLLVTGPLSWFTYLLWPWLILLIARAVITFTSPAVRRIAWGLLGLVFLVELLVAWNTIYRVNPWGREGLTYLPVWTAHAQWGYQDLEAEIAQRLRGLYPGGTFPVRYPFLEEVRQKYIDNAKADGLKPATLLLVYDSTMQQNALLWTYFRRSTYEGWPVLDVDTYRQTQQEQGEDVFWRQGFKGVIFVRTDPASGTLVRDDDERTDGGQMLEQKLRAHGIIPARIIVSPKTGREASRVYELEPIEPASVS
;
A
#
# COMPACT_ATOMS: atom_id res chain seq x y z
N MET A 1 35.40 -36.86 27.09
CA MET A 1 34.40 -36.59 26.02
C MET A 1 33.03 -36.21 26.58
N VAL A 2 32.43 -37.00 27.47
CA VAL A 2 31.09 -36.73 28.06
C VAL A 2 30.97 -35.37 28.78
N ARG A 3 31.96 -34.98 29.60
CA ARG A 3 31.98 -33.67 30.28
C ARG A 3 32.03 -32.46 29.32
N VAL A 4 32.69 -32.60 28.17
CA VAL A 4 32.79 -31.53 27.17
C VAL A 4 31.46 -31.36 26.45
N ILE A 5 30.77 -32.47 26.18
CA ILE A 5 29.43 -32.47 25.55
C ILE A 5 28.38 -31.89 26.50
N GLN A 6 28.40 -32.25 27.79
CA GLN A 6 27.50 -31.66 28.80
C GLN A 6 27.74 -30.16 29.01
N LYS A 7 29.00 -29.71 29.07
CA LYS A 7 29.31 -28.29 29.23
C LYS A 7 28.84 -27.43 28.04
N LYS A 8 29.00 -27.95 26.82
CA LYS A 8 28.58 -27.26 25.58
C LYS A 8 27.04 -27.21 25.44
N SER A 9 26.37 -28.25 25.91
CA SER A 9 24.90 -28.33 26.05
C SER A 9 24.38 -27.24 26.98
N ASP A 10 24.96 -27.10 28.18
CA ASP A 10 24.56 -26.09 29.16
C ASP A 10 24.77 -24.64 28.69
N GLU A 11 25.85 -24.39 27.94
CA GLU A 11 26.13 -23.07 27.35
C GLU A 11 25.10 -22.69 26.28
N THR A 12 24.67 -23.66 25.47
CA THR A 12 23.67 -23.45 24.42
C THR A 12 22.29 -23.18 25.03
N ASP A 13 21.91 -23.93 26.07
CA ASP A 13 20.63 -23.77 26.75
C ASP A 13 20.55 -22.42 27.49
N ARG A 14 21.67 -21.95 28.07
CA ARG A 14 21.78 -20.61 28.66
C ARG A 14 21.65 -19.51 27.62
N ALA A 15 22.32 -19.64 26.47
CA ALA A 15 22.22 -18.66 25.39
C ALA A 15 20.78 -18.53 24.86
N LEU A 16 20.07 -19.67 24.73
CA LEU A 16 18.68 -19.69 24.31
C LEU A 16 17.75 -19.02 25.33
N GLY A 17 17.96 -19.31 26.63
CA GLY A 17 17.22 -18.67 27.71
C GLY A 17 17.43 -17.15 27.77
N ILE A 18 18.68 -16.69 27.59
CA ILE A 18 19.01 -15.27 27.53
C ILE A 18 18.34 -14.60 26.32
N ALA A 19 18.37 -15.25 25.14
CA ALA A 19 17.71 -14.73 23.95
C ALA A 19 16.20 -14.57 24.18
N LEU A 20 15.53 -15.57 24.77
CA LEU A 20 14.10 -15.50 25.09
C LEU A 20 13.76 -14.39 26.08
N ILE A 21 14.56 -14.21 27.12
CA ILE A 21 14.37 -13.14 28.10
C ILE A 21 14.57 -11.77 27.43
N ALA A 22 15.62 -11.61 26.62
CA ALA A 22 15.92 -10.38 25.91
C ALA A 22 14.80 -10.02 24.91
N PHE A 23 14.31 -10.99 24.13
CA PHE A 23 13.20 -10.77 23.20
C PHE A 23 11.87 -10.51 23.93
N SER A 24 11.60 -11.20 25.04
CA SER A 24 10.40 -10.93 25.85
C SER A 24 10.44 -9.54 26.50
N ALA A 25 11.62 -9.09 26.96
CA ALA A 25 11.82 -7.73 27.46
C ALA A 25 11.65 -6.67 26.36
N LEU A 26 12.15 -6.96 25.14
CA LEU A 26 11.93 -6.09 23.98
C LEU A 26 10.43 -5.93 23.68
N LEU A 27 9.66 -7.02 23.73
CA LEU A 27 8.20 -6.99 23.53
C LEU A 27 7.45 -6.17 24.58
N LEU A 28 7.91 -6.18 25.83
CA LEU A 28 7.34 -5.35 26.89
C LEU A 28 7.57 -3.85 26.64
N VAL A 29 8.68 -3.49 26.00
CA VAL A 29 9.01 -2.08 25.68
C VAL A 29 8.30 -1.62 24.40
N THR A 30 8.22 -2.46 23.37
CA THR A 30 7.60 -2.10 22.08
C THR A 30 6.08 -2.26 22.05
N GLY A 31 5.50 -2.92 23.05
CA GLY A 31 4.09 -3.30 23.10
C GLY A 31 3.77 -4.57 22.29
N PRO A 32 2.63 -5.23 22.54
CA PRO A 32 2.21 -6.48 21.91
C PRO A 32 1.61 -6.21 20.53
N LEU A 33 2.42 -5.61 19.67
CA LEU A 33 2.09 -5.42 18.28
C LEU A 33 2.31 -6.79 17.59
N SER A 34 1.26 -7.32 16.95
CA SER A 34 1.15 -8.74 16.53
C SER A 34 2.31 -9.23 15.65
N TRP A 35 3.00 -8.34 14.93
CA TRP A 35 4.19 -8.68 14.14
C TRP A 35 5.44 -8.99 15.00
N PHE A 36 5.57 -8.47 16.22
CA PHE A 36 6.77 -8.70 17.05
C PHE A 36 6.71 -10.02 17.80
N THR A 37 5.52 -10.53 18.12
CA THR A 37 5.38 -11.86 18.73
C THR A 37 5.89 -12.97 17.81
N TYR A 38 5.90 -12.75 16.48
CA TYR A 38 6.49 -13.72 15.56
C TYR A 38 8.00 -13.88 15.71
N LEU A 39 8.69 -12.86 16.24
CA LEU A 39 10.14 -12.94 16.48
C LEU A 39 10.50 -13.95 17.57
N LEU A 40 9.53 -14.40 18.38
CA LEU A 40 9.71 -15.45 19.38
C LEU A 40 9.67 -16.86 18.78
N TRP A 41 9.02 -17.06 17.62
CA TRP A 41 8.82 -18.39 17.05
C TRP A 41 10.10 -19.18 16.81
N PRO A 42 11.18 -18.64 16.22
CA PRO A 42 12.42 -19.39 16.01
C PRO A 42 13.01 -19.92 17.33
N TRP A 43 12.96 -19.12 18.39
CA TRP A 43 13.49 -19.49 19.71
C TRP A 43 12.61 -20.51 20.42
N LEU A 44 11.28 -20.35 20.35
CA LEU A 44 10.34 -21.33 20.88
C LEU A 44 10.46 -22.68 20.18
N ILE A 45 10.62 -22.70 18.86
CA ILE A 45 10.83 -23.94 18.08
C ILE A 45 12.12 -24.64 18.51
N LEU A 46 13.22 -23.89 18.69
CA LEU A 46 14.48 -24.46 19.17
C LEU A 46 14.37 -25.01 20.60
N LEU A 47 13.63 -24.32 21.49
CA LEU A 47 13.37 -24.78 22.85
C LEU A 47 12.55 -26.08 22.85
N ILE A 48 11.50 -26.15 22.03
CA ILE A 48 10.66 -27.34 21.89
C ILE A 48 11.48 -28.50 21.32
N ALA A 49 12.24 -28.27 20.25
CA ALA A 49 13.12 -29.28 19.66
C ALA A 49 14.15 -29.81 20.69
N ARG A 50 14.72 -28.92 21.49
CA ARG A 50 15.66 -29.26 22.55
C ARG A 50 15.01 -30.07 23.67
N ALA A 51 13.81 -29.69 24.12
CA ALA A 51 13.05 -30.42 25.13
C ALA A 51 12.71 -31.84 24.64
N VAL A 52 12.31 -31.99 23.38
CA VAL A 52 12.03 -33.28 22.74
C VAL A 52 13.28 -34.17 22.72
N ILE A 53 14.46 -33.63 22.39
CA ILE A 53 15.71 -34.39 22.35
C ILE A 53 16.15 -34.85 23.75
N THR A 54 15.89 -34.03 24.78
CA THR A 54 16.50 -34.20 26.10
C THR A 54 15.68 -35.11 27.02
N PHE A 55 14.35 -35.14 26.88
CA PHE A 55 13.46 -35.73 27.89
C PHE A 55 12.68 -36.99 27.47
N THR A 56 12.99 -37.65 26.34
CA THR A 56 12.09 -38.71 25.84
C THR A 56 12.70 -40.06 25.52
N SER A 57 12.03 -41.11 26.01
CA SER A 57 12.16 -42.48 25.53
C SER A 57 11.85 -42.56 24.03
N PRO A 58 12.35 -43.57 23.28
CA PRO A 58 12.18 -43.65 21.83
C PRO A 58 10.71 -43.62 21.36
N ALA A 59 9.77 -44.04 22.20
CA ALA A 59 8.34 -43.95 21.92
C ALA A 59 7.82 -42.50 21.97
N VAL A 60 8.18 -41.75 23.02
CA VAL A 60 7.73 -40.36 23.19
C VAL A 60 8.41 -39.44 22.16
N ARG A 61 9.64 -39.75 21.74
CA ARG A 61 10.31 -39.06 20.63
C ARG A 61 9.54 -39.17 19.31
N ARG A 62 9.00 -40.36 18.99
CA ARG A 62 8.16 -40.56 17.78
C ARG A 62 6.86 -39.75 17.84
N ILE A 63 6.21 -39.72 19.01
CA ILE A 63 4.99 -38.93 19.23
C ILE A 63 5.29 -37.43 19.07
N ALA A 64 6.39 -36.95 19.65
CA ALA A 64 6.81 -35.55 19.55
C ALA A 64 7.10 -35.12 18.11
N TRP A 65 7.80 -35.94 17.32
CA TRP A 65 8.01 -35.67 15.90
C TRP A 65 6.68 -35.66 15.11
N GLY A 66 5.75 -36.55 15.45
CA GLY A 66 4.40 -36.56 14.87
C GLY A 66 3.62 -35.29 15.18
N LEU A 67 3.64 -34.82 16.43
CA LEU A 67 3.01 -33.57 16.84
C LEU A 67 3.66 -32.36 16.18
N LEU A 68 4.98 -32.33 16.05
CA LEU A 68 5.68 -31.23 15.39
C LEU A 68 5.37 -31.18 13.89
N GLY A 69 5.28 -32.34 13.24
CA GLY A 69 4.81 -32.45 11.87
C GLY A 69 3.36 -31.99 11.70
N LEU A 70 2.49 -32.31 12.67
CA LEU A 70 1.10 -31.82 12.68
C LEU A 70 1.02 -30.31 12.85
N VAL A 71 1.78 -29.73 13.79
CA VAL A 71 1.86 -28.27 13.98
C VAL A 71 2.34 -27.60 12.70
N PHE A 72 3.39 -28.14 12.07
CA PHE A 72 3.89 -27.63 10.79
C PHE A 72 2.83 -27.70 9.68
N LEU A 73 2.08 -28.80 9.60
CA LEU A 73 0.99 -28.94 8.64
C LEU A 73 -0.12 -27.92 8.89
N VAL A 74 -0.50 -27.71 10.16
CA VAL A 74 -1.50 -26.70 10.55
C VAL A 74 -1.01 -25.30 10.19
N GLU A 75 0.23 -24.95 10.50
CA GLU A 75 0.83 -23.67 10.14
C GLU A 75 0.88 -23.46 8.62
N LEU A 76 1.21 -24.50 7.86
CA LEU A 76 1.23 -24.43 6.40
C LEU A 76 -0.18 -24.21 5.83
N LEU A 77 -1.21 -24.81 6.42
CA LEU A 77 -2.61 -24.58 6.06
C LEU A 77 -3.08 -23.17 6.45
N VAL A 78 -2.70 -22.66 7.62
CA VAL A 78 -3.00 -21.29 8.07
C VAL A 78 -2.30 -20.27 7.18
N ALA A 79 -1.02 -20.48 6.86
CA ALA A 79 -0.26 -19.63 5.94
C ALA A 79 -0.86 -19.66 4.54
N TRP A 80 -1.25 -20.83 4.03
CA TRP A 80 -1.93 -20.95 2.74
C TRP A 80 -3.26 -20.18 2.73
N ASN A 81 -4.08 -20.37 3.77
CA ASN A 81 -5.35 -19.69 3.95
C ASN A 81 -5.17 -18.17 4.11
N THR A 82 -4.06 -17.72 4.70
CA THR A 82 -3.77 -16.29 4.91
C THR A 82 -3.21 -15.62 3.65
N ILE A 83 -2.31 -16.28 2.91
CA ILE A 83 -1.53 -15.64 1.83
C ILE A 83 -2.20 -15.78 0.46
N TYR A 84 -2.69 -16.96 0.11
CA TYR A 84 -3.10 -17.26 -1.27
C TYR A 84 -4.61 -17.11 -1.49
N ARG A 85 -5.40 -16.90 -0.43
CA ARG A 85 -6.85 -16.77 -0.52
C ARG A 85 -7.27 -15.31 -0.47
N VAL A 86 -8.11 -14.94 -1.43
CA VAL A 86 -8.73 -13.61 -1.51
C VAL A 86 -9.66 -13.36 -0.33
N ASN A 87 -10.29 -14.39 0.24
CA ASN A 87 -11.07 -14.28 1.48
C ASN A 87 -10.77 -15.49 2.38
N PRO A 88 -10.00 -15.34 3.46
CA PRO A 88 -9.61 -16.45 4.33
C PRO A 88 -10.82 -17.01 5.07
N TRP A 89 -10.82 -18.32 5.30
CA TRP A 89 -11.90 -18.97 6.03
C TRP A 89 -11.68 -18.97 7.54
N GLY A 90 -12.77 -18.87 8.31
CA GLY A 90 -12.80 -19.09 9.76
C GLY A 90 -12.62 -17.81 10.58
N ARG A 91 -11.88 -17.92 11.70
CA ARG A 91 -11.69 -16.84 12.69
C ARG A 91 -10.28 -16.29 12.63
N GLU A 92 -10.17 -14.96 12.62
CA GLU A 92 -8.91 -14.23 12.70
C GLU A 92 -8.11 -14.63 13.95
N GLY A 93 -6.79 -14.79 13.80
CA GLY A 93 -5.87 -15.22 14.86
C GLY A 93 -5.84 -16.74 15.09
N LEU A 94 -6.74 -17.51 14.48
CA LEU A 94 -6.77 -18.98 14.57
C LEU A 94 -6.55 -19.64 13.21
N THR A 95 -7.41 -19.32 12.23
CA THR A 95 -7.37 -19.95 10.90
C THR A 95 -6.69 -19.07 9.86
N TYR A 96 -6.55 -17.77 10.14
CA TYR A 96 -5.76 -16.84 9.35
C TYR A 96 -5.19 -15.73 10.24
N LEU A 97 -4.10 -15.12 9.79
CA LEU A 97 -3.42 -14.07 10.54
C LEU A 97 -3.92 -12.67 10.16
N PRO A 98 -3.90 -11.70 11.10
CA PRO A 98 -4.30 -10.31 10.86
C PRO A 98 -3.47 -9.60 9.77
N VAL A 99 -2.28 -10.13 9.45
CA VAL A 99 -1.41 -9.71 8.34
C VAL A 99 -2.15 -9.66 7.00
N TRP A 100 -3.19 -10.49 6.80
CA TRP A 100 -4.03 -10.44 5.61
C TRP A 100 -4.71 -9.07 5.42
N THR A 101 -5.12 -8.41 6.50
CA THR A 101 -5.71 -7.06 6.41
C THR A 101 -4.67 -6.01 6.01
N ALA A 102 -3.42 -6.18 6.42
CA ALA A 102 -2.32 -5.26 6.12
C ALA A 102 -1.80 -5.37 4.67
N HIS A 103 -1.86 -6.55 4.05
CA HIS A 103 -1.37 -6.81 2.69
C HIS A 103 -2.45 -7.00 1.63
N ALA A 104 -3.73 -6.91 1.98
CA ALA A 104 -4.80 -7.10 1.01
C ALA A 104 -4.64 -6.16 -0.18
N GLN A 105 -4.87 -6.68 -1.39
CA GLN A 105 -4.97 -5.87 -2.59
C GLN A 105 -6.28 -5.08 -2.50
N TRP A 106 -6.22 -3.89 -1.91
CA TRP A 106 -7.37 -3.01 -1.71
C TRP A 106 -7.70 -2.18 -2.97
N GLY A 107 -7.12 -2.52 -4.13
CA GLY A 107 -7.16 -1.72 -5.37
C GLY A 107 -6.02 -0.69 -5.49
N TYR A 108 -5.19 -0.47 -4.46
CA TYR A 108 -4.05 0.48 -4.54
C TYR A 108 -3.06 0.12 -5.63
N GLN A 109 -2.73 -1.17 -5.75
CA GLN A 109 -1.74 -1.65 -6.72
C GLN A 109 -2.22 -1.43 -8.15
N ASP A 110 -3.51 -1.70 -8.40
CA ASP A 110 -4.12 -1.49 -9.70
C ASP A 110 -4.22 0.00 -10.02
N LEU A 111 -4.57 0.85 -9.05
CA LEU A 111 -4.59 2.30 -9.23
C LEU A 111 -3.20 2.85 -9.52
N GLU A 112 -2.20 2.44 -8.75
CA GLU A 112 -0.81 2.82 -8.95
C GLU A 112 -0.31 2.40 -10.34
N ALA A 113 -0.60 1.16 -10.75
CA ALA A 113 -0.24 0.65 -12.07
C ALA A 113 -0.94 1.42 -13.18
N GLU A 114 -2.22 1.76 -13.01
CA GLU A 114 -3.01 2.50 -13.99
C GLU A 114 -2.47 3.92 -14.21
N ILE A 115 -2.10 4.62 -13.13
CA ILE A 115 -1.46 5.94 -13.21
C ILE A 115 -0.05 5.83 -13.77
N ALA A 116 0.76 4.86 -13.32
CA ALA A 116 2.10 4.63 -13.84
C ALA A 116 2.09 4.29 -15.34
N GLN A 117 1.09 3.55 -15.81
CA GLN A 117 0.93 3.23 -17.22
C GLN A 117 0.62 4.48 -18.06
N ARG A 118 -0.25 5.39 -17.58
CA ARG A 118 -0.54 6.66 -18.26
C ARG A 118 0.67 7.58 -18.37
N LEU A 119 1.52 7.57 -17.35
CA LEU A 119 2.71 8.40 -17.30
C LEU A 119 3.92 7.72 -17.94
N ARG A 120 3.79 6.48 -18.41
CA ARG A 120 4.89 5.73 -19.01
C ARG A 120 5.38 6.42 -20.28
N GLY A 121 6.68 6.63 -20.37
CA GLY A 121 7.26 7.33 -21.53
C GLY A 121 7.22 8.86 -21.40
N LEU A 122 6.68 9.40 -20.29
CA LEU A 122 6.45 10.82 -20.09
C LEU A 122 7.20 11.36 -18.87
N TYR A 123 7.47 12.65 -18.86
CA TYR A 123 7.95 13.41 -17.70
C TYR A 123 7.16 14.72 -17.56
N PRO A 124 7.10 15.34 -16.38
CA PRO A 124 6.32 16.56 -16.19
C PRO A 124 6.92 17.74 -16.97
N GLY A 125 6.13 18.27 -17.91
CA GLY A 125 6.48 19.47 -18.68
C GLY A 125 6.29 20.78 -17.90
N GLY A 126 5.58 20.73 -16.77
CA GLY A 126 5.44 21.81 -15.80
C GLY A 126 5.31 21.23 -14.39
N THR A 127 5.83 21.96 -13.39
CA THR A 127 5.85 21.55 -11.99
C THR A 127 5.24 22.64 -11.11
N PHE A 128 4.72 22.28 -9.94
CA PHE A 128 4.35 23.27 -8.92
C PHE A 128 5.57 23.66 -8.09
N PRO A 129 5.68 24.93 -7.65
CA PRO A 129 6.78 25.37 -6.80
C PRO A 129 6.78 24.56 -5.50
N VAL A 130 7.95 24.08 -5.07
CA VAL A 130 8.11 23.50 -3.73
C VAL A 130 8.60 24.51 -2.72
N ARG A 131 8.21 24.28 -1.46
CA ARG A 131 8.67 25.06 -0.32
C ARG A 131 10.16 24.91 -0.04
N TYR A 132 10.72 23.73 -0.31
CA TYR A 132 12.08 23.38 0.10
C TYR A 132 13.03 23.27 -1.11
N PRO A 133 14.15 24.00 -1.14
CA PRO A 133 15.07 24.00 -2.28
C PRO A 133 15.63 22.62 -2.65
N PHE A 134 15.90 21.75 -1.66
CA PHE A 134 16.43 20.41 -1.93
C PHE A 134 15.47 19.54 -2.75
N LEU A 135 14.16 19.81 -2.70
CA LEU A 135 13.17 19.10 -3.51
C LEU A 135 13.23 19.54 -4.97
N GLU A 136 13.60 20.79 -5.26
CA GLU A 136 13.82 21.23 -6.64
C GLU A 136 15.03 20.51 -7.24
N GLU A 137 16.10 20.30 -6.48
CA GLU A 137 17.27 19.54 -6.95
C GLU A 137 16.90 18.09 -7.31
N VAL A 138 16.10 17.44 -6.47
CA VAL A 138 15.63 16.06 -6.71
C VAL A 138 14.78 15.98 -7.98
N ARG A 139 13.84 16.92 -8.15
CA ARG A 139 12.96 16.98 -9.33
C ARG A 139 13.73 17.29 -10.60
N GLN A 140 14.64 18.26 -10.54
CA GLN A 140 15.46 18.63 -11.69
C GLN A 140 16.31 17.45 -12.15
N LYS A 141 16.91 16.72 -11.20
CA LYS A 141 17.66 15.49 -11.49
C LYS A 141 16.77 14.43 -12.15
N TYR A 142 15.54 14.24 -11.69
CA TYR A 142 14.59 13.33 -12.34
C TYR A 142 14.27 13.76 -13.79
N ILE A 143 13.98 15.04 -14.01
CA ILE A 143 13.66 15.58 -15.33
C ILE A 143 14.86 15.48 -16.28
N ASP A 144 16.09 15.74 -15.80
CA ASP A 144 17.29 15.66 -16.62
C ASP A 144 17.59 14.21 -17.03
N ASN A 145 17.43 13.26 -16.11
CA ASN A 145 17.52 11.83 -16.42
C ASN A 145 16.43 11.42 -17.43
N ALA A 146 15.19 11.85 -17.22
CA ALA A 146 14.08 11.56 -18.13
C ALA A 146 14.33 12.09 -19.56
N LYS A 147 14.91 13.29 -19.69
CA LYS A 147 15.34 13.84 -20.98
C LYS A 147 16.45 13.02 -21.62
N ALA A 148 17.44 12.59 -20.82
CA ALA A 148 18.52 11.73 -21.30
C ALA A 148 18.00 10.36 -21.78
N ASP A 149 16.96 9.84 -21.13
CA ASP A 149 16.27 8.59 -21.50
C ASP A 149 15.29 8.77 -22.69
N GLY A 150 15.17 9.98 -23.24
CA GLY A 150 14.32 10.26 -24.40
C GLY A 150 12.81 10.27 -24.10
N LEU A 151 12.41 10.42 -22.83
CA LEU A 151 11.01 10.57 -22.45
C LEU A 151 10.45 11.90 -22.98
N LYS A 152 9.13 11.96 -23.18
CA LYS A 152 8.45 13.15 -23.73
C LYS A 152 7.89 14.04 -22.61
N PRO A 153 7.95 15.38 -22.73
CA PRO A 153 7.27 16.26 -21.78
C PRO A 153 5.76 16.10 -21.91
N ALA A 154 5.06 16.10 -20.77
CA ALA A 154 3.60 16.16 -20.72
C ALA A 154 3.12 17.14 -19.64
N THR A 155 2.18 18.00 -20.00
CA THR A 155 1.59 18.99 -19.08
C THR A 155 0.26 18.46 -18.54
N LEU A 156 0.35 17.45 -17.68
CA LEU A 156 -0.80 16.79 -17.07
C LEU A 156 -0.98 17.25 -15.62
N LEU A 157 -2.24 17.44 -15.22
CA LEU A 157 -2.61 17.69 -13.83
C LEU A 157 -3.25 16.42 -13.25
N LEU A 158 -2.71 15.96 -12.13
CA LEU A 158 -3.26 14.83 -11.39
C LEU A 158 -4.20 15.35 -10.31
N VAL A 159 -5.47 14.96 -10.34
CA VAL A 159 -6.47 15.36 -9.35
C VAL A 159 -6.97 14.13 -8.61
N TYR A 160 -6.90 14.14 -7.29
CA TYR A 160 -7.34 13.03 -6.46
C TYR A 160 -8.52 13.42 -5.59
N ASP A 161 -9.36 12.44 -5.27
CA ASP A 161 -10.44 12.61 -4.32
C ASP A 161 -9.92 12.86 -2.90
N SER A 162 -10.35 13.95 -2.25
CA SER A 162 -9.94 14.30 -0.88
C SER A 162 -10.25 13.21 0.15
N THR A 163 -11.25 12.38 -0.13
CA THR A 163 -11.63 11.24 0.72
C THR A 163 -10.67 10.05 0.60
N MET A 164 -9.67 10.10 -0.28
CA MET A 164 -8.71 9.03 -0.49
C MET A 164 -7.81 8.82 0.74
N GLN A 165 -7.62 7.55 1.14
CA GLN A 165 -6.82 7.23 2.31
C GLN A 165 -5.33 7.60 2.15
N GLN A 166 -4.67 7.91 3.26
CA GLN A 166 -3.31 8.45 3.26
C GLN A 166 -2.27 7.55 2.59
N ASN A 167 -2.36 6.22 2.79
CA ASN A 167 -1.43 5.30 2.14
C ASN A 167 -1.58 5.30 0.61
N ALA A 168 -2.82 5.40 0.11
CA ALA A 168 -3.08 5.50 -1.32
C ALA A 168 -2.50 6.79 -1.89
N LEU A 169 -2.71 7.90 -1.19
CA LEU A 169 -2.20 9.21 -1.56
C LEU A 169 -0.69 9.24 -1.60
N LEU A 170 -0.04 8.67 -0.58
CA LEU A 170 1.41 8.63 -0.51
C LEU A 170 2.00 7.91 -1.73
N TRP A 171 1.53 6.70 -2.01
CA TRP A 171 2.07 5.86 -3.06
C TRP A 171 1.67 6.32 -4.47
N THR A 172 0.45 6.81 -4.65
CA THR A 172 -0.10 7.20 -5.97
C THR A 172 0.25 8.64 -6.35
N TYR A 173 0.29 9.56 -5.40
CA TYR A 173 0.36 10.99 -5.72
C TYR A 173 1.56 11.69 -5.09
N PHE A 174 1.75 11.60 -3.77
CA PHE A 174 2.78 12.41 -3.10
C PHE A 174 4.20 12.00 -3.49
N ARG A 175 4.44 10.70 -3.72
CA ARG A 175 5.73 10.24 -4.26
C ARG A 175 6.04 10.89 -5.61
N ARG A 176 5.06 10.92 -6.52
CA ARG A 176 5.20 11.51 -7.86
C ARG A 176 5.36 13.02 -7.80
N SER A 177 4.53 13.71 -7.03
CA SER A 177 4.67 15.17 -6.86
C SER A 177 6.00 15.55 -6.24
N THR A 178 6.46 14.82 -5.22
CA THR A 178 7.68 15.14 -4.48
C THR A 178 8.94 14.82 -5.28
N TYR A 179 9.04 13.62 -5.84
CA TYR A 179 10.28 13.15 -6.46
C TYR A 179 10.31 13.33 -7.98
N GLU A 180 9.17 13.20 -8.66
CA GLU A 180 9.09 13.27 -10.12
C GLU A 180 8.68 14.67 -10.60
N GLY A 181 7.96 15.44 -9.76
CA GLY A 181 7.54 16.81 -10.04
C GLY A 181 6.15 16.94 -10.66
N TRP A 182 5.40 15.84 -10.80
CA TRP A 182 4.05 15.89 -11.37
C TRP A 182 3.13 16.85 -10.59
N PRO A 183 2.42 17.77 -11.26
CA PRO A 183 1.41 18.62 -10.63
C PRO A 183 0.26 17.78 -10.08
N VAL A 184 0.00 17.90 -8.78
CA VAL A 184 -1.02 17.14 -8.05
C VAL A 184 -1.87 18.11 -7.23
N LEU A 185 -3.20 17.98 -7.30
CA LEU A 185 -4.16 18.70 -6.45
C LEU A 185 -5.20 17.73 -5.87
N ASP A 186 -5.74 18.04 -4.70
CA ASP A 186 -7.00 17.44 -4.27
C ASP A 186 -8.19 18.06 -5.03
N VAL A 187 -9.30 17.33 -5.06
CA VAL A 187 -10.49 17.72 -5.82
C VAL A 187 -11.15 18.99 -5.28
N ASP A 188 -11.05 19.26 -3.97
CA ASP A 188 -11.65 20.46 -3.38
C ASP A 188 -10.88 21.70 -3.81
N THR A 189 -9.55 21.67 -3.75
CA THR A 189 -8.67 22.73 -4.26
C THR A 189 -8.85 22.94 -5.76
N TYR A 190 -8.93 21.85 -6.54
CA TYR A 190 -9.18 21.92 -7.98
C TYR A 190 -10.50 22.65 -8.28
N ARG A 191 -11.59 22.27 -7.61
CA ARG A 191 -12.91 22.88 -7.81
C ARG A 191 -12.96 24.32 -7.32
N GLN A 192 -12.40 24.61 -6.16
CA GLN A 192 -12.33 25.96 -5.61
C GLN A 192 -11.60 26.90 -6.59
N THR A 193 -10.48 26.45 -7.15
CA THR A 193 -9.73 27.23 -8.16
C THR A 193 -10.57 27.50 -9.40
N GLN A 194 -11.33 26.51 -9.89
CA GLN A 194 -12.26 26.71 -11.01
C GLN A 194 -13.40 27.68 -10.69
N GLN A 195 -13.91 27.65 -9.46
CA GLN A 195 -14.98 28.56 -9.02
C GLN A 195 -14.49 30.00 -8.92
N GLU A 196 -13.27 30.21 -8.44
CA GLU A 196 -12.67 31.54 -8.25
C GLU A 196 -12.14 32.16 -9.55
N GLN A 197 -11.56 31.34 -10.44
CA GLN A 197 -10.79 31.83 -11.60
C GLN A 197 -11.41 31.46 -12.96
N GLY A 198 -12.46 30.63 -12.97
CA GLY A 198 -13.14 30.14 -14.16
C GLY A 198 -12.82 28.67 -14.47
N GLU A 199 -13.76 27.97 -15.13
CA GLU A 199 -13.66 26.52 -15.37
C GLU A 199 -12.46 26.11 -16.22
N ASP A 200 -12.00 27.01 -17.09
CA ASP A 200 -10.89 26.82 -18.02
C ASP A 200 -9.52 27.22 -17.44
N VAL A 201 -9.45 27.59 -16.15
CA VAL A 201 -8.23 28.14 -15.52
C VAL A 201 -7.00 27.27 -15.75
N PHE A 202 -7.12 25.95 -15.55
CA PHE A 202 -5.99 25.03 -15.73
C PHE A 202 -5.58 24.90 -17.22
N TRP A 203 -6.53 24.99 -18.14
CA TRP A 203 -6.25 25.01 -19.57
C TRP A 203 -5.52 26.29 -19.99
N ARG A 204 -5.94 27.44 -19.45
CA ARG A 204 -5.25 28.73 -19.63
C ARG A 204 -3.85 28.75 -19.03
N GLN A 205 -3.61 28.00 -17.96
CA GLN A 205 -2.28 27.79 -17.37
C GLN A 205 -1.40 26.83 -18.18
N GLY A 206 -1.91 26.26 -19.27
CA GLY A 206 -1.14 25.44 -20.22
C GLY A 206 -1.22 23.93 -19.97
N PHE A 207 -2.01 23.46 -19.01
CA PHE A 207 -2.31 22.03 -18.88
C PHE A 207 -3.01 21.52 -20.14
N LYS A 208 -2.65 20.32 -20.57
CA LYS A 208 -3.18 19.65 -21.77
C LYS A 208 -4.06 18.45 -21.42
N GLY A 209 -4.08 18.05 -20.16
CA GLY A 209 -5.01 17.04 -19.68
C GLY A 209 -5.07 17.02 -18.15
N VAL A 210 -6.17 16.49 -17.63
CA VAL A 210 -6.38 16.23 -16.20
C VAL A 210 -6.71 14.75 -16.04
N ILE A 211 -5.99 14.07 -15.14
CA ILE A 211 -6.34 12.72 -14.69
C ILE A 211 -7.00 12.87 -13.33
N PHE A 212 -8.31 12.67 -13.26
CA PHE A 212 -9.07 12.73 -12.01
C PHE A 212 -9.39 11.33 -11.50
N VAL A 213 -9.08 11.04 -10.24
CA VAL A 213 -9.42 9.76 -9.61
C VAL A 213 -10.44 9.97 -8.50
N ARG A 214 -11.62 9.37 -8.70
CA ARG A 214 -12.71 9.29 -7.74
C ARG A 214 -12.63 7.97 -6.98
N THR A 215 -12.58 8.01 -5.66
CA THR A 215 -12.72 6.81 -4.81
C THR A 215 -14.19 6.45 -4.61
N ASP A 216 -14.51 5.20 -4.33
CA ASP A 216 -15.89 4.78 -4.03
C ASP A 216 -16.01 4.39 -2.54
N PRO A 217 -16.76 5.16 -1.73
CA PRO A 217 -17.00 4.85 -0.32
C PRO A 217 -17.65 3.48 -0.09
N ALA A 218 -18.50 3.02 -1.02
CA ALA A 218 -19.22 1.75 -0.88
C ALA A 218 -18.30 0.53 -0.96
N SER A 219 -17.08 0.71 -1.46
CA SER A 219 -16.06 -0.32 -1.48
C SER A 219 -15.48 -0.61 -0.10
N GLY A 220 -15.53 0.36 0.83
CA GLY A 220 -14.79 0.31 2.10
C GLY A 220 -13.27 0.20 1.92
N THR A 221 -12.78 0.52 0.72
CA THR A 221 -11.37 0.43 0.31
C THR A 221 -10.95 1.76 -0.30
N LEU A 222 -9.68 2.13 -0.17
CA LEU A 222 -9.15 3.42 -0.66
C LEU A 222 -9.72 4.70 -0.02
N VAL A 223 -10.67 4.61 0.92
CA VAL A 223 -11.35 5.78 1.52
C VAL A 223 -10.92 5.97 2.97
N ARG A 224 -10.82 7.23 3.41
CA ARG A 224 -10.65 7.61 4.82
C ARG A 224 -11.91 7.34 5.64
N ASP A 225 -11.73 7.41 6.96
CA ASP A 225 -12.82 7.33 7.93
C ASP A 225 -13.86 8.44 7.70
N ASP A 226 -15.09 8.19 8.16
CA ASP A 226 -16.29 8.95 7.78
C ASP A 226 -16.23 10.44 8.15
N ASP A 227 -15.46 10.82 9.17
CA ASP A 227 -15.36 12.17 9.74
C ASP A 227 -14.51 13.15 8.93
N GLU A 228 -13.66 12.67 8.02
CA GLU A 228 -12.83 13.49 7.14
C GLU A 228 -13.36 13.58 5.69
N ARG A 229 -14.60 13.13 5.43
CA ARG A 229 -15.12 13.06 4.07
C ARG A 229 -15.66 14.40 3.58
N THR A 230 -15.26 14.78 2.37
CA THR A 230 -15.83 15.90 1.62
C THR A 230 -16.62 15.39 0.42
N ASP A 231 -17.61 16.17 -0.03
CA ASP A 231 -18.45 15.81 -1.18
C ASP A 231 -17.80 16.21 -2.53
N GLY A 232 -16.61 16.81 -2.53
CA GLY A 232 -15.98 17.38 -3.72
C GLY A 232 -15.79 16.38 -4.86
N GLY A 233 -15.37 15.16 -4.53
CA GLY A 233 -15.20 14.08 -5.51
C GLY A 233 -16.51 13.66 -6.16
N GLN A 234 -17.58 13.53 -5.37
CA GLN A 234 -18.92 13.22 -5.86
C GLN A 234 -19.48 14.35 -6.72
N MET A 235 -19.32 15.61 -6.31
CA MET A 235 -19.78 16.77 -7.06
C MET A 235 -19.08 16.89 -8.42
N LEU A 236 -17.76 16.68 -8.46
CA LEU A 236 -17.01 16.68 -9.73
C LEU A 236 -17.47 15.53 -10.63
N GLU A 237 -17.59 14.31 -10.10
CA GLU A 237 -18.07 13.16 -10.86
C GLU A 237 -19.47 13.40 -11.45
N GLN A 238 -20.41 13.94 -10.67
CA GLN A 238 -21.75 14.27 -11.15
C GLN A 238 -21.71 15.28 -12.29
N LYS A 239 -20.88 16.32 -12.18
CA LYS A 239 -20.68 17.31 -13.25
C LYS A 239 -20.13 16.64 -14.51
N LEU A 240 -19.08 15.83 -14.39
CA LEU A 240 -18.47 15.13 -15.52
C LEU A 240 -19.49 14.23 -16.24
N ARG A 241 -20.26 13.45 -15.49
CA ARG A 241 -21.32 12.59 -16.04
C ARG A 241 -22.45 13.39 -16.70
N ALA A 242 -22.81 14.55 -16.15
CA ALA A 242 -23.80 15.44 -16.77
C ALA A 242 -23.33 15.98 -18.14
N HIS A 243 -22.02 16.10 -18.34
CA HIS A 243 -21.41 16.42 -19.63
C HIS A 243 -21.12 15.19 -20.51
N GLY A 244 -21.62 14.01 -20.15
CA GLY A 244 -21.42 12.77 -20.91
C GLY A 244 -20.03 12.16 -20.79
N ILE A 245 -19.20 12.65 -19.86
CA ILE A 245 -17.85 12.11 -19.63
C ILE A 245 -17.96 10.86 -18.77
N ILE A 246 -17.45 9.74 -19.31
CA ILE A 246 -17.41 8.44 -18.64
C ILE A 246 -15.99 8.16 -18.10
N PRO A 247 -15.85 7.32 -17.05
CA PRO A 247 -14.52 6.96 -16.58
C PRO A 247 -13.76 6.15 -17.63
N ALA A 248 -12.50 6.52 -17.85
CA ALA A 248 -11.56 5.79 -18.70
C ALA A 248 -11.21 4.41 -18.11
N ARG A 249 -11.21 4.30 -16.78
CA ARG A 249 -10.98 3.05 -16.06
C ARG A 249 -11.84 2.95 -14.81
N ILE A 250 -12.36 1.76 -14.56
CA ILE A 250 -12.95 1.39 -13.27
C ILE A 250 -12.03 0.35 -12.62
N ILE A 251 -11.63 0.61 -11.39
CA ILE A 251 -10.79 -0.26 -10.59
C ILE A 251 -11.69 -0.96 -9.58
N VAL A 252 -11.67 -2.28 -9.60
CA VAL A 252 -12.47 -3.12 -8.70
C VAL A 252 -11.55 -3.64 -7.62
N SER A 253 -11.94 -3.51 -6.36
CA SER A 253 -11.21 -4.11 -5.25
C SER A 253 -11.29 -5.63 -5.36
N PRO A 254 -10.16 -6.34 -5.51
CA PRO A 254 -10.14 -7.80 -5.49
C PRO A 254 -10.76 -8.39 -4.22
N LYS A 255 -10.65 -7.66 -3.09
CA LYS A 255 -11.16 -8.08 -1.78
C LYS A 255 -12.67 -8.01 -1.68
N THR A 256 -13.29 -6.95 -2.16
CA THR A 256 -14.75 -6.73 -1.99
C THR A 256 -15.54 -7.04 -3.24
N GLY A 257 -14.89 -7.17 -4.40
CA GLY A 257 -15.53 -7.30 -5.70
C GLY A 257 -16.31 -6.04 -6.12
N ARG A 258 -16.20 -4.95 -5.36
CA ARG A 258 -16.86 -3.67 -5.61
C ARG A 258 -15.90 -2.69 -6.28
N GLU A 259 -16.45 -1.76 -7.04
CA GLU A 259 -15.68 -0.64 -7.59
C GLU A 259 -15.01 0.12 -6.45
N ALA A 260 -13.69 0.21 -6.47
CA ALA A 260 -12.88 0.90 -5.47
C ALA A 260 -12.58 2.34 -5.90
N SER A 261 -12.32 2.54 -7.19
CA SER A 261 -12.11 3.87 -7.76
C SER A 261 -12.43 3.93 -9.25
N ARG A 262 -12.68 5.14 -9.74
CA ARG A 262 -12.90 5.45 -11.15
C ARG A 262 -11.90 6.51 -11.58
N VAL A 263 -11.23 6.28 -12.70
CA VAL A 263 -10.24 7.18 -13.30
C VAL A 263 -10.90 7.87 -14.48
N TYR A 264 -10.91 9.20 -14.47
CA TYR A 264 -11.39 10.08 -15.51
C TYR A 264 -10.21 10.76 -16.18
N GLU A 265 -10.31 10.92 -17.50
CA GLU A 265 -9.36 11.70 -18.29
C GLU A 265 -10.12 12.84 -18.94
N LEU A 266 -9.62 14.06 -18.72
CA LEU A 266 -10.22 15.28 -19.24
C LEU A 266 -9.21 15.95 -20.17
N GLU A 267 -9.70 16.38 -21.32
CA GLU A 267 -8.96 17.17 -22.29
C GLU A 267 -9.60 18.56 -22.42
N PRO A 268 -8.86 19.57 -22.91
CA PRO A 268 -9.44 20.87 -23.23
C PRO A 268 -10.58 20.70 -24.23
N ILE A 269 -11.73 21.28 -23.93
CA ILE A 269 -12.82 21.37 -24.90
C ILE A 269 -12.36 22.35 -25.98
N GLU A 270 -12.04 21.86 -27.18
CA GLU A 270 -11.78 22.75 -28.31
C GLU A 270 -13.03 23.62 -28.53
N PRO A 271 -12.91 24.96 -28.56
CA PRO A 271 -14.05 25.79 -28.91
C PRO A 271 -14.49 25.38 -30.31
N ALA A 272 -15.76 24.98 -30.45
CA ALA A 272 -16.35 24.66 -31.75
C ALA A 272 -15.96 25.77 -32.73
N SER A 273 -15.26 25.40 -33.80
CA SER A 273 -14.89 26.32 -34.85
C SER A 273 -16.16 26.99 -35.35
N VAL A 274 -16.36 28.26 -34.98
CA VAL A 274 -17.41 29.08 -35.56
C VAL A 274 -16.96 29.35 -37.00
N SER A 275 -17.45 28.53 -37.91
CA SER A 275 -17.41 28.76 -39.35
C SER A 275 -18.39 29.85 -39.74
#